data_AF-A0A7Y4U1T3-F1
#
_entry.id   AF-A0A7Y4U1T3-F1
#
_cell.length_a   1.000
_cell.length_b   1.000
_cell.length_c   1.000
_cell.angle_alpha   90.00
_cell.angle_beta   90.00
_cell.angle_gamma   90.00
#
_symmetry.space_group_name_H-M   'P 1'
#
loop_
_entity.id
_entity.type
_entity.pdbx_description
1 polymer ?
#
loop_
_entity_poly.entity_id
_entity_poly.type
_entity_poly.pdbx_seq_one_letter_code
_entity_poly.pdbx_strand_id
1 'polypeptide(L)'
;MKESIPLKFGSIAALYLLWFVSWLALREAAFGPPHYSWSQSLVAAVGAGVALRSSRHVPYPYPTFLLLLGVGLFFLAGAWVTYDPDFRRPFFHFGGEETPDHSDINYAGFVFTWLCAWGYLAIVGWSRQPPSALTSVVFVTLVFGLAMIHMNFYVPMYSSILDTIAGRLSAAVSGIEFLTLSLGVACILLGQPVVIRWLIIASAGLIASSMVYALGQVPEAGQPIWMFTDLLLVGIFLVLPDTLPAVDRHGKPSAPASEAERSRRSGLSGVLLLLSLGAVLLTVAVWLAPIPVIWRSFFSILFVVVLVVILVWITDRFDETVQFLKTYAITLYRQRLTGGEWREADARIRAILHSTGLGTYLDTLRDSAARLKQDVLFLGPERLYPRPRESRRQGEVCCFLVMPFSLEWSDEVYRILASACKAAGVQALRGDDLFTPTDILDDIWQAINAADFVIADITGRNPNVLYELGLAHALAKPVLIVSRNAQDIPIDLSTRRVILYGHTEREWSAELAGKAAKAITDILNTYGLSAKESGLSRRETMP
;
A
#
# COMPACT_ATOMS: atom_id res chain seq x y z
N MET A 1 7.03 22.96 -14.39
CA MET A 1 7.25 21.62 -14.99
C MET A 1 5.97 20.93 -15.50
N LYS A 2 4.75 21.21 -15.00
CA LYS A 2 3.50 20.56 -15.48
C LYS A 2 3.03 20.97 -16.90
N GLU A 3 3.62 22.00 -17.50
CA GLU A 3 3.26 22.49 -18.85
C GLU A 3 3.97 21.76 -20.02
N SER A 4 4.99 20.93 -19.75
CA SER A 4 5.80 20.32 -20.81
C SER A 4 5.15 19.13 -21.51
N ILE A 5 4.32 18.34 -20.81
CA ILE A 5 3.73 17.11 -21.35
C ILE A 5 2.67 17.39 -22.44
N PRO A 6 1.70 18.31 -22.22
CA PRO A 6 0.73 18.66 -23.27
C PRO A 6 1.41 19.23 -24.51
N LEU A 7 2.46 20.02 -24.33
CA LEU A 7 3.25 20.59 -25.41
C LEU A 7 3.95 19.50 -26.25
N LYS A 8 4.59 18.51 -25.58
CA LYS A 8 5.24 17.37 -26.26
C LYS A 8 4.26 16.56 -27.11
N PHE A 9 3.09 16.20 -26.56
CA PHE A 9 2.06 15.49 -27.33
C PHE A 9 1.44 16.35 -28.42
N GLY A 10 1.22 17.64 -28.16
CA GLY A 10 0.73 18.60 -29.15
C GLY A 10 1.67 18.73 -30.36
N SER A 11 2.99 18.80 -30.13
CA SER A 11 3.99 18.83 -31.20
C SER A 11 3.98 17.56 -32.04
N ILE A 12 3.83 16.38 -31.43
CA ILE A 12 3.77 15.10 -32.15
C ILE A 12 2.47 14.97 -32.95
N ALA A 13 1.34 15.39 -32.38
CA ALA A 13 0.07 15.42 -33.07
C ALA A 13 0.11 16.38 -34.27
N ALA A 14 0.75 17.55 -34.12
CA ALA A 14 0.96 18.49 -35.22
C ALA A 14 1.85 17.90 -36.33
N LEU A 15 2.94 17.20 -35.97
CA LEU A 15 3.79 16.49 -36.92
C LEU A 15 3.04 15.39 -37.66
N TYR A 16 2.22 14.60 -36.96
CA TYR A 16 1.37 13.59 -37.58
C TYR A 16 0.36 14.21 -38.55
N LEU A 17 -0.34 15.27 -38.14
CA LEU A 17 -1.30 15.96 -38.99
C LEU A 17 -0.63 16.55 -40.24
N LEU A 18 0.54 17.17 -40.10
CA LEU A 18 1.30 17.70 -41.22
C LEU A 18 1.70 16.57 -42.19
N TRP A 19 2.22 15.46 -41.66
CA TRP A 19 2.57 14.30 -42.46
C TRP A 19 1.32 13.70 -43.14
N PHE A 20 0.21 13.54 -42.42
CA PHE A 20 -1.02 12.93 -42.91
C PHE A 20 -1.68 13.78 -44.01
N VAL A 21 -1.73 15.11 -43.85
CA VAL A 21 -2.23 16.02 -44.89
C VAL A 21 -1.31 15.98 -46.11
N SER A 22 0.01 15.94 -45.92
CA SER A 22 0.97 15.81 -47.03
C SER A 22 0.81 14.49 -47.76
N TRP A 23 0.64 13.39 -47.03
CA TRP A 23 0.36 12.06 -47.58
C TRP A 23 -0.99 12.03 -48.33
N LEU A 24 -2.04 12.66 -47.79
CA LEU A 24 -3.35 12.71 -48.45
C LEU A 24 -3.30 13.52 -49.77
N ALA A 25 -2.57 14.64 -49.77
CA ALA A 25 -2.48 15.55 -50.90
C ALA A 25 -1.54 15.05 -52.00
N LEU A 26 -0.42 14.44 -51.63
CA LEU A 26 0.67 14.08 -52.54
C LEU A 26 0.78 12.56 -52.76
N ARG A 27 0.03 11.75 -52.00
CA ARG A 27 0.10 10.28 -51.98
C ARG A 27 1.56 9.80 -51.93
N GLU A 28 1.91 8.81 -52.73
CA GLU A 28 3.23 8.19 -52.78
C GLU A 28 4.33 9.13 -53.32
N ALA A 29 3.96 10.23 -54.00
CA ALA A 29 4.93 11.17 -54.57
C ALA A 29 5.58 12.10 -53.53
N ALA A 30 5.03 12.20 -52.32
CA ALA A 30 5.50 13.13 -51.28
C ALA A 30 6.82 12.71 -50.62
N PHE A 31 7.13 11.41 -50.58
CA PHE A 31 8.15 10.86 -49.65
C PHE A 31 9.25 10.04 -50.33
N GLY A 32 9.57 10.37 -51.59
CA GLY A 32 10.62 9.70 -52.38
C GLY A 32 10.05 8.75 -53.43
N PRO A 33 10.90 7.96 -54.12
CA PRO A 33 10.42 7.02 -55.15
C PRO A 33 9.40 6.05 -54.53
N PRO A 34 8.40 5.59 -55.31
CA PRO A 34 7.07 5.17 -54.83
C PRO A 34 6.97 4.00 -53.83
N HIS A 35 8.08 3.47 -53.31
CA HIS A 35 8.11 2.26 -52.47
C HIS A 35 8.97 2.34 -51.19
N TYR A 36 9.62 3.46 -50.86
CA TYR A 36 10.77 3.41 -49.94
C TYR A 36 10.54 3.82 -48.47
N SER A 37 9.29 3.96 -48.00
CA SER A 37 8.94 4.20 -46.57
C SER A 37 9.87 5.16 -45.79
N TRP A 38 10.44 6.17 -46.46
CA TRP A 38 11.52 7.00 -45.90
C TRP A 38 11.09 7.75 -44.65
N SER A 39 9.84 8.21 -44.65
CA SER A 39 9.24 8.85 -43.48
C SER A 39 9.16 7.89 -42.29
N GLN A 40 8.82 6.60 -42.51
CA GLN A 40 8.72 5.61 -41.43
C GLN A 40 10.11 5.24 -40.90
N SER A 41 11.09 5.03 -41.79
CA SER A 41 12.47 4.81 -41.38
C SER A 41 13.04 5.99 -40.56
N LEU A 42 12.80 7.22 -41.01
CA LEU A 42 13.24 8.42 -40.29
C LEU A 42 12.62 8.50 -38.90
N VAL A 43 11.31 8.25 -38.76
CA VAL A 43 10.64 8.28 -37.47
C VAL A 43 11.14 7.15 -36.57
N ALA A 44 11.37 5.95 -37.08
CA ALA A 44 11.96 4.84 -36.33
C ALA A 44 13.38 5.19 -35.83
N ALA A 45 14.23 5.78 -36.68
CA ALA A 45 15.58 6.22 -36.30
C ALA A 45 15.56 7.34 -35.25
N VAL A 46 14.65 8.30 -35.39
CA VAL A 46 14.41 9.34 -34.36
C VAL A 46 13.93 8.70 -33.06
N GLY A 47 12.99 7.76 -33.13
CA GLY A 47 12.49 7.00 -31.99
C GLY A 47 13.58 6.23 -31.27
N ALA A 48 14.51 5.60 -32.01
CA ALA A 48 15.69 4.95 -31.46
C ALA A 48 16.56 5.94 -30.67
N GLY A 49 16.88 7.09 -31.25
CA GLY A 49 17.66 8.14 -30.61
C GLY A 49 16.97 8.71 -29.35
N VAL A 50 15.67 8.92 -29.41
CA VAL A 50 14.86 9.38 -28.27
C VAL A 50 14.82 8.31 -27.17
N ALA A 51 14.60 7.04 -27.49
CA ALA A 51 14.61 5.95 -26.52
C ALA A 51 15.97 5.84 -25.80
N LEU A 52 17.08 5.89 -26.55
CA LEU A 52 18.44 5.90 -26.02
C LEU A 52 18.70 7.11 -25.12
N ARG A 53 18.26 8.31 -25.53
CA ARG A 53 18.38 9.51 -24.69
C ARG A 53 17.56 9.38 -23.41
N SER A 54 16.29 8.97 -23.52
CA SER A 54 15.39 8.81 -22.38
C SER A 54 15.83 7.71 -21.41
N SER A 55 16.50 6.66 -21.89
CA SER A 55 17.05 5.57 -21.06
C SER A 55 17.96 6.07 -19.93
N ARG A 56 18.66 7.19 -20.14
CA ARG A 56 19.58 7.80 -19.16
C ARG A 56 18.86 8.56 -18.05
N HIS A 57 17.57 8.84 -18.22
CA HIS A 57 16.78 9.71 -17.37
C HIS A 57 15.59 9.00 -16.71
N VAL A 58 15.47 7.68 -16.86
CA VAL A 58 14.39 6.89 -16.25
C VAL A 58 14.91 6.02 -15.11
N PRO A 59 14.11 5.74 -14.07
CA PRO A 59 14.52 4.91 -12.94
C PRO A 59 14.58 3.41 -13.29
N TYR A 60 15.38 2.63 -12.55
CA TYR A 60 15.46 1.17 -12.71
C TYR A 60 14.08 0.49 -12.52
N PRO A 61 13.63 -0.40 -13.43
CA PRO A 61 14.40 -1.13 -14.46
C PRO A 61 14.31 -0.57 -15.88
N TYR A 62 13.69 0.60 -16.08
CA TYR A 62 13.37 1.10 -17.41
C TYR A 62 14.57 1.52 -18.30
N PRO A 63 15.80 1.82 -17.81
CA PRO A 63 16.93 2.13 -18.67
C PRO A 63 17.26 1.01 -19.66
N THR A 64 17.44 -0.21 -19.17
CA THR A 64 17.78 -1.38 -20.00
C THR A 64 16.64 -1.71 -20.96
N PHE A 65 15.40 -1.58 -20.50
CA PHE A 65 14.21 -1.77 -21.33
C PHE A 65 14.18 -0.79 -22.51
N LEU A 66 14.36 0.52 -22.26
CA LEU A 66 14.38 1.53 -23.31
C LEU A 66 15.59 1.39 -24.24
N LEU A 67 16.75 0.99 -23.72
CA LEU A 67 17.93 0.71 -24.53
C LEU A 67 17.63 -0.38 -25.56
N LEU A 68 17.06 -1.50 -25.12
CA LEU A 68 16.70 -2.63 -25.99
C LEU A 68 15.64 -2.24 -27.03
N LEU A 69 14.61 -1.48 -26.62
CA LEU A 69 13.62 -0.96 -27.57
C LEU A 69 14.25 -0.02 -28.61
N GLY A 70 15.16 0.85 -28.19
CA GLY A 70 15.87 1.77 -29.07
C GLY A 70 16.77 1.06 -30.08
N VAL A 71 17.50 0.02 -29.64
CA VAL A 71 18.28 -0.83 -30.56
C VAL A 71 17.37 -1.51 -31.58
N GLY A 72 16.20 -2.02 -31.15
CA GLY A 72 15.23 -2.60 -32.08
C GLY A 72 14.73 -1.60 -33.12
N LEU A 73 14.44 -0.36 -32.73
CA LEU A 73 14.01 0.67 -33.68
C LEU A 73 15.10 1.04 -34.70
N PHE A 74 16.37 0.92 -34.33
CA PHE A 74 17.47 1.08 -35.29
C PHE A 74 17.46 -0.03 -36.35
N PHE A 75 17.24 -1.28 -35.92
CA PHE A 75 17.02 -2.42 -36.82
C PHE A 75 15.78 -2.21 -37.69
N LEU A 76 14.67 -1.73 -37.13
CA LEU A 76 13.45 -1.44 -37.90
C LEU A 76 13.67 -0.35 -38.95
N ALA A 77 14.40 0.71 -38.61
CA ALA A 77 14.77 1.75 -39.56
C ALA A 77 15.64 1.19 -40.70
N GLY A 78 16.57 0.28 -40.37
CA GLY A 78 17.37 -0.47 -41.33
C GLY A 78 16.50 -1.31 -42.27
N ALA A 79 15.54 -2.05 -41.72
CA ALA A 79 14.62 -2.89 -42.50
C ALA A 79 13.88 -2.07 -43.56
N TRP A 80 13.28 -0.95 -43.16
CA TRP A 80 12.58 -0.04 -44.09
C TRP A 80 13.49 0.56 -45.17
N VAL A 81 14.76 0.86 -44.86
CA VAL A 81 15.72 1.42 -45.83
C VAL A 81 16.16 0.39 -46.86
N THR A 82 16.29 -0.86 -46.43
CA THR A 82 16.74 -1.97 -47.30
C THR A 82 15.60 -2.71 -47.97
N TYR A 83 14.35 -2.33 -47.73
CA TYR A 83 13.17 -2.95 -48.34
C TYR A 83 13.13 -2.68 -49.85
N ASP A 84 13.17 -3.74 -50.66
CA ASP A 84 13.19 -3.64 -52.13
C ASP A 84 12.42 -4.79 -52.81
N PRO A 85 11.07 -4.76 -52.77
CA PRO A 85 10.23 -5.89 -53.20
C PRO A 85 10.32 -6.23 -54.70
N ASP A 86 10.79 -5.28 -55.52
CA ASP A 86 10.91 -5.43 -56.97
C ASP A 86 12.31 -5.92 -57.42
N PHE A 87 13.22 -6.25 -56.49
CA PHE A 87 14.60 -6.64 -56.77
C PHE A 87 15.38 -5.65 -57.66
N ARG A 88 15.06 -4.35 -57.59
CA ARG A 88 15.69 -3.32 -58.44
C ARG A 88 17.11 -3.00 -58.00
N ARG A 89 17.49 -3.32 -56.76
CA ARG A 89 18.77 -2.99 -56.14
C ARG A 89 19.48 -4.26 -55.66
N PRO A 90 20.39 -4.82 -56.47
CA PRO A 90 21.10 -6.05 -56.12
C PRO A 90 21.96 -5.93 -54.85
N PHE A 91 22.33 -4.72 -54.42
CA PHE A 91 23.06 -4.48 -53.17
C PHE A 91 22.22 -4.75 -51.89
N PHE A 92 20.88 -4.75 -51.98
CA PHE A 92 20.00 -5.02 -50.84
C PHE A 92 19.61 -6.50 -50.71
N HIS A 93 20.13 -7.36 -51.59
CA HIS A 93 19.83 -8.77 -51.62
C HIS A 93 21.09 -9.59 -51.39
N PHE A 94 20.94 -10.69 -50.67
CA PHE A 94 22.00 -11.69 -50.60
C PHE A 94 22.05 -12.49 -51.91
N GLY A 95 23.22 -12.99 -52.28
CA GLY A 95 23.38 -13.77 -53.50
C GLY A 95 22.71 -15.14 -53.40
N GLY A 96 21.74 -15.42 -54.26
CA GLY A 96 21.06 -16.72 -54.40
C GLY A 96 19.53 -16.59 -54.44
N GLU A 97 18.89 -17.36 -55.33
CA GLU A 97 17.42 -17.50 -55.34
C GLU A 97 16.96 -18.03 -53.97
N GLU A 98 15.86 -17.49 -53.43
CA GLU A 98 15.23 -17.92 -52.16
C GLU A 98 16.00 -17.63 -50.86
N THR A 99 17.00 -16.74 -50.90
CA THR A 99 17.68 -16.22 -49.71
C THR A 99 16.94 -15.00 -49.12
N PRO A 100 16.88 -14.85 -47.77
CA PRO A 100 16.28 -13.68 -47.15
C PRO A 100 17.07 -12.43 -47.52
N ASP A 101 16.40 -11.28 -47.66
CA ASP A 101 17.05 -10.02 -48.01
C ASP A 101 17.60 -9.28 -46.77
N HIS A 102 18.24 -8.12 -46.99
CA HIS A 102 18.72 -7.30 -45.87
C HIS A 102 17.57 -6.76 -45.00
N SER A 103 16.38 -6.56 -45.57
CA SER A 103 15.20 -6.10 -44.83
C SER A 103 14.71 -7.16 -43.84
N ASP A 104 14.61 -8.41 -44.27
CA ASP A 104 14.18 -9.57 -43.47
C ASP A 104 15.07 -9.77 -42.25
N ILE A 105 16.40 -9.69 -42.44
CA ILE A 105 17.37 -9.85 -41.36
C ILE A 105 17.28 -8.69 -40.35
N ASN A 106 17.18 -7.45 -40.85
CA ASN A 106 17.01 -6.29 -40.00
C ASN A 106 15.69 -6.38 -39.21
N TYR A 107 14.60 -6.78 -39.86
CA TYR A 107 13.31 -6.93 -39.20
C TYR A 107 13.35 -8.04 -38.13
N ALA A 108 14.01 -9.18 -38.40
CA ALA A 108 14.24 -10.21 -37.40
C ALA A 108 15.02 -9.69 -36.17
N GLY A 109 16.03 -8.85 -36.39
CA GLY A 109 16.77 -8.16 -35.32
C GLY A 109 15.89 -7.23 -34.49
N PHE A 110 14.98 -6.50 -35.13
CA PHE A 110 13.99 -5.66 -34.46
C PHE A 110 13.10 -6.48 -33.52
N VAL A 111 12.45 -7.53 -34.02
CA VAL A 111 11.52 -8.32 -33.19
C VAL A 111 12.27 -9.05 -32.07
N PHE A 112 13.47 -9.59 -32.35
CA PHE A 112 14.28 -10.26 -31.34
C PHE A 112 14.69 -9.33 -30.18
N THR A 113 15.16 -8.12 -30.50
CA THR A 113 15.54 -7.15 -29.45
C THR A 113 14.34 -6.69 -28.63
N TRP A 114 13.16 -6.61 -29.24
CA TRP A 114 11.91 -6.31 -28.54
C TRP A 114 11.40 -7.46 -27.68
N LEU A 115 11.58 -8.72 -28.11
CA LEU A 115 11.37 -9.90 -27.28
C LEU A 115 12.24 -9.82 -26.02
N CYS A 116 13.53 -9.50 -26.18
CA CYS A 116 14.45 -9.31 -25.06
C CYS A 116 14.00 -8.16 -24.15
N ALA A 117 13.53 -7.03 -24.71
CA ALA A 117 13.06 -5.89 -23.93
C ALA A 117 11.85 -6.26 -23.06
N TRP A 118 10.78 -6.78 -23.67
CA TRP A 118 9.56 -7.16 -22.96
C TRP A 118 9.79 -8.34 -22.01
N GLY A 119 10.61 -9.31 -22.39
CA GLY A 119 11.02 -10.41 -21.52
C GLY A 119 11.82 -9.95 -20.30
N TYR A 120 12.77 -9.04 -20.48
CA TYR A 120 13.52 -8.42 -19.38
C TYR A 120 12.57 -7.74 -18.39
N LEU A 121 11.63 -6.91 -18.88
CA LEU A 121 10.70 -6.20 -18.02
C LEU A 121 9.74 -7.17 -17.30
N ALA A 122 9.27 -8.22 -17.98
CA ALA A 122 8.42 -9.25 -17.39
C ALA A 122 9.14 -10.01 -16.28
N ILE A 123 10.39 -10.45 -16.50
CA ILE A 123 11.19 -11.16 -15.49
C ILE A 123 11.44 -10.29 -14.27
N VAL A 124 11.84 -9.03 -14.47
CA VAL A 124 12.06 -8.10 -13.35
C VAL A 124 10.75 -7.82 -12.61
N GLY A 125 9.64 -7.61 -13.32
CA GLY A 125 8.32 -7.44 -12.72
C GLY A 125 7.91 -8.63 -11.86
N TRP A 126 8.01 -9.84 -12.42
CA TRP A 126 7.69 -11.09 -11.74
C TRP A 126 8.53 -11.31 -10.48
N SER A 127 9.82 -10.99 -10.53
CA SER A 127 10.73 -11.14 -9.39
C SER A 127 10.41 -10.18 -8.23
N ARG A 128 9.84 -9.01 -8.53
CA ARG A 128 9.53 -7.97 -7.53
C ARG A 128 8.15 -8.16 -6.90
N GLN A 129 7.17 -8.51 -7.71
CA GLN A 129 5.78 -8.69 -7.31
C GLN A 129 5.22 -9.91 -8.05
N PRO A 130 5.39 -11.12 -7.49
CA PRO A 130 4.86 -12.31 -8.12
C PRO A 130 3.32 -12.21 -8.17
N PRO A 131 2.69 -12.54 -9.31
CA PRO A 131 1.24 -12.48 -9.44
C PRO A 131 0.57 -13.50 -8.51
N SER A 132 -0.69 -13.24 -8.16
CA SER A 132 -1.48 -14.20 -7.37
C SER A 132 -1.64 -15.53 -8.11
N ALA A 133 -1.92 -16.62 -7.39
CA ALA A 133 -2.12 -17.93 -7.99
C ALA A 133 -3.25 -17.91 -9.04
N LEU A 134 -4.34 -17.18 -8.76
CA LEU A 134 -5.45 -16.99 -9.70
C LEU A 134 -4.99 -16.25 -10.97
N THR A 135 -4.25 -15.14 -10.81
CA THR A 135 -3.73 -14.36 -11.94
C THR A 135 -2.77 -15.18 -12.80
N SER A 136 -1.94 -16.01 -12.16
CA SER A 136 -1.02 -16.92 -12.85
C SER A 136 -1.76 -17.96 -13.69
N VAL A 137 -2.84 -18.55 -13.16
CA VAL A 137 -3.69 -19.49 -13.89
C VAL A 137 -4.34 -18.81 -15.09
N VAL A 138 -4.96 -17.64 -14.89
CA VAL A 138 -5.58 -16.86 -15.97
C VAL A 138 -4.55 -16.53 -17.06
N PHE A 139 -3.34 -16.11 -16.67
CA PHE A 139 -2.27 -15.80 -17.61
C PHE A 139 -1.84 -17.03 -18.43
N VAL A 140 -1.59 -18.17 -17.79
CA VAL A 140 -1.19 -19.40 -18.50
C VAL A 140 -2.28 -19.85 -19.47
N THR A 141 -3.55 -19.84 -19.04
CA THR A 141 -4.69 -20.18 -19.91
C THR A 141 -4.81 -19.22 -21.09
N LEU A 142 -4.61 -17.92 -20.86
CA LEU A 142 -4.63 -16.89 -21.90
C LEU A 142 -3.54 -17.11 -22.94
N VAL A 143 -2.28 -17.23 -22.50
CA VAL A 143 -1.14 -17.41 -23.39
C VAL A 143 -1.29 -18.70 -24.19
N PHE A 144 -1.77 -19.78 -23.55
CA PHE A 144 -2.06 -21.02 -24.24
C PHE A 144 -3.16 -20.86 -25.31
N GLY A 145 -4.27 -20.20 -24.98
CA GLY A 145 -5.34 -19.93 -25.94
C GLY A 145 -4.87 -19.08 -27.13
N LEU A 146 -4.13 -18.00 -26.86
CA LEU A 146 -3.54 -17.14 -27.88
C LEU A 146 -2.54 -17.90 -28.75
N ALA A 147 -1.71 -18.78 -28.16
CA ALA A 147 -0.75 -19.59 -28.88
C ALA A 147 -1.44 -20.60 -29.82
N MET A 148 -2.53 -21.23 -29.37
CA MET A 148 -3.34 -22.12 -30.20
C MET A 148 -3.97 -21.39 -31.38
N ILE A 149 -4.51 -20.18 -31.17
CA ILE A 149 -5.08 -19.37 -32.25
C ILE A 149 -3.99 -18.95 -33.24
N HIS A 150 -2.84 -18.49 -32.73
CA HIS A 150 -1.68 -18.14 -33.55
C HIS A 150 -1.24 -19.34 -34.40
N MET A 151 -1.06 -20.50 -33.80
CA MET A 151 -0.62 -21.71 -34.49
C MET A 151 -1.62 -22.16 -35.56
N ASN A 152 -2.93 -22.14 -35.28
CA ASN A 152 -3.96 -22.47 -36.27
C ASN A 152 -4.02 -21.51 -37.46
N PHE A 153 -3.69 -20.23 -37.25
CA PHE A 153 -3.66 -19.24 -38.34
C PHE A 153 -2.36 -19.32 -39.14
N TYR A 154 -1.22 -19.43 -38.46
CA TYR A 154 0.10 -19.30 -39.06
C TYR A 154 0.63 -20.59 -39.69
N VAL A 155 0.32 -21.76 -39.12
CA VAL A 155 0.79 -23.04 -39.68
C VAL A 155 0.33 -23.22 -41.13
N PRO A 156 -0.95 -23.01 -41.51
CA PRO A 156 -1.39 -23.10 -42.90
C PRO A 156 -0.80 -22.01 -43.81
N MET A 157 -0.54 -20.82 -43.27
CA MET A 157 0.00 -19.69 -44.02
C MET A 157 1.47 -19.91 -44.40
N TYR A 158 2.27 -20.45 -43.50
CA TYR A 158 3.69 -20.66 -43.73
C TYR A 158 4.02 -22.05 -44.30
N SER A 159 3.11 -23.03 -44.20
CA SER A 159 3.39 -24.42 -44.61
C SER A 159 3.88 -24.56 -46.05
N SER A 160 3.46 -23.67 -46.97
CA SER A 160 3.86 -23.70 -48.38
C SER A 160 5.22 -23.05 -48.67
N ILE A 161 5.81 -22.34 -47.69
CA ILE A 161 7.06 -21.58 -47.87
C ILE A 161 8.20 -22.06 -46.96
N LEU A 162 7.96 -23.06 -46.10
CA LEU A 162 8.95 -23.61 -45.16
C LEU A 162 10.14 -24.32 -45.83
N ASP A 163 10.04 -24.66 -47.11
CA ASP A 163 11.14 -25.30 -47.85
C ASP A 163 12.28 -24.32 -48.14
N THR A 164 11.98 -23.02 -48.17
CA THR A 164 12.96 -21.94 -48.42
C THR A 164 13.60 -21.42 -47.12
N ILE A 165 14.81 -20.85 -47.21
CA ILE A 165 15.46 -20.21 -46.04
C ILE A 165 14.67 -18.98 -45.60
N ALA A 166 14.23 -18.16 -46.55
CA ALA A 166 13.40 -16.98 -46.29
C ALA A 166 12.08 -17.34 -45.57
N GLY A 167 11.36 -18.36 -46.05
CA GLY A 167 10.10 -18.77 -45.42
C GLY A 167 10.28 -19.36 -44.01
N ARG A 168 11.37 -20.09 -43.74
CA ARG A 168 11.72 -20.52 -42.37
C ARG A 168 12.04 -19.33 -41.45
N LEU A 169 12.76 -18.33 -41.96
CA LEU A 169 13.05 -17.12 -41.20
C LEU A 169 11.75 -16.37 -40.85
N SER A 170 10.87 -16.15 -41.82
CA SER A 170 9.61 -15.46 -41.61
C SER A 170 8.67 -16.20 -40.63
N ALA A 171 8.64 -17.54 -40.69
CA ALA A 171 7.92 -18.34 -39.70
C ALA A 171 8.49 -18.18 -38.27
N ALA A 172 9.81 -18.16 -38.13
CA ALA A 172 10.47 -17.93 -36.84
C ALA A 172 10.21 -16.51 -36.30
N VAL A 173 10.31 -15.49 -37.16
CA VAL A 173 10.02 -14.09 -36.82
C VAL A 173 8.60 -13.94 -36.30
N SER A 174 7.61 -14.52 -36.97
CA SER A 174 6.22 -14.54 -36.51
C SER A 174 6.06 -15.14 -35.10
N GLY A 175 6.74 -16.25 -34.80
CA GLY A 175 6.74 -16.83 -33.45
C GLY A 175 7.32 -15.87 -32.39
N ILE A 176 8.38 -15.13 -32.74
CA ILE A 176 9.00 -14.13 -31.86
C ILE A 176 8.07 -12.91 -31.68
N GLU A 177 7.37 -12.48 -32.72
CA GLU A 177 6.36 -11.41 -32.67
C GLU A 177 5.27 -11.76 -31.66
N PHE A 178 4.74 -12.98 -31.74
CA PHE A 178 3.75 -13.50 -30.82
C PHE A 178 4.25 -13.51 -29.37
N LEU A 179 5.46 -14.02 -29.14
CA LEU A 179 6.06 -14.06 -27.81
C LEU A 179 6.29 -12.65 -27.24
N THR A 180 6.71 -11.71 -28.09
CA THR A 180 6.91 -10.31 -27.73
C THR A 180 5.62 -9.68 -27.23
N LEU A 181 4.53 -9.84 -27.98
CA LEU A 181 3.21 -9.33 -27.58
C LEU A 181 2.69 -10.03 -26.32
N SER A 182 2.87 -11.35 -26.21
CA SER A 182 2.47 -12.12 -25.03
C SER A 182 3.19 -11.66 -23.75
N LEU A 183 4.49 -11.39 -23.84
CA LEU A 183 5.27 -10.83 -22.72
C LEU A 183 4.91 -9.37 -22.42
N GLY A 184 4.54 -8.59 -23.44
CA GLY A 184 3.92 -7.29 -23.26
C GLY A 184 2.64 -7.39 -22.41
N VAL A 185 1.71 -8.25 -22.81
CA VAL A 185 0.47 -8.52 -22.04
C VAL A 185 0.79 -8.99 -20.62
N ALA A 186 1.78 -9.87 -20.44
CA ALA A 186 2.25 -10.29 -19.11
C ALA A 186 2.67 -9.09 -18.24
N CYS A 187 3.37 -8.12 -18.82
CA CYS A 187 3.74 -6.88 -18.12
C CYS A 187 2.53 -6.05 -17.69
N ILE A 188 1.40 -6.10 -18.40
CA ILE A 188 0.14 -5.46 -17.95
C ILE A 188 -0.35 -6.13 -16.67
N LEU A 189 -0.34 -7.47 -16.63
CA LEU A 189 -0.80 -8.25 -15.47
C LEU A 189 0.10 -8.04 -14.25
N LEU A 190 1.38 -7.81 -14.48
CA LEU A 190 2.37 -7.50 -13.44
C LEU A 190 2.30 -6.05 -12.93
N GLY A 191 1.20 -5.33 -13.20
CA GLY A 191 0.93 -4.02 -12.61
C GLY A 191 1.78 -2.87 -13.14
N GLN A 192 2.32 -2.97 -14.36
CA GLN A 192 3.17 -1.90 -14.91
C GLN A 192 2.43 -0.55 -15.04
N PRO A 193 3.16 0.58 -14.96
CA PRO A 193 2.58 1.92 -15.09
C PRO A 193 1.79 2.08 -16.39
N VAL A 194 0.70 2.86 -16.35
CA VAL A 194 -0.19 3.11 -17.51
C VAL A 194 0.58 3.51 -18.77
N VAL A 195 1.66 4.30 -18.64
CA VAL A 195 2.46 4.76 -19.78
C VAL A 195 3.17 3.59 -20.48
N ILE A 196 3.61 2.57 -19.73
CA ILE A 196 4.18 1.33 -20.28
C ILE A 196 3.08 0.48 -20.94
N ARG A 197 1.84 0.49 -20.42
CA ARG A 197 0.72 -0.22 -21.05
C ARG A 197 0.39 0.32 -22.44
N TRP A 198 0.44 1.65 -22.62
CA TRP A 198 0.29 2.27 -23.94
C TRP A 198 1.41 1.89 -24.91
N LEU A 199 2.62 1.64 -24.40
CA LEU A 199 3.74 1.19 -25.22
C LEU A 199 3.51 -0.20 -25.82
N ILE A 200 2.74 -1.07 -25.17
CA ILE A 200 2.35 -2.38 -25.73
C ILE A 200 1.40 -2.20 -26.90
N ILE A 201 0.45 -1.28 -26.78
CA ILE A 201 -0.49 -0.96 -27.87
C ILE A 201 0.31 -0.43 -29.07
N ALA A 202 1.25 0.48 -28.84
CA ALA A 202 2.15 0.95 -29.89
C ALA A 202 3.01 -0.19 -30.46
N SER A 203 3.49 -1.11 -29.61
CA SER A 203 4.28 -2.26 -30.06
C SER A 203 3.46 -3.21 -30.94
N ALA A 204 2.20 -3.45 -30.58
CA ALA A 204 1.26 -4.27 -31.34
C ALA A 204 0.93 -3.66 -32.69
N GLY A 205 0.73 -2.33 -32.77
CA GLY A 205 0.50 -1.66 -34.04
C GLY A 205 1.71 -1.74 -35.00
N LEU A 206 2.93 -1.69 -34.44
CA LEU A 206 4.18 -1.82 -35.20
C LEU A 206 4.40 -3.24 -35.71
N ILE A 207 4.24 -4.24 -34.85
CA ILE A 207 4.33 -5.66 -35.24
C ILE A 207 3.23 -6.03 -36.24
N ALA A 208 2.01 -5.49 -36.08
CA ALA A 208 0.94 -5.73 -37.03
C ALA A 208 1.24 -5.17 -38.43
N SER A 209 2.19 -4.23 -38.58
CA SER A 209 2.59 -3.72 -39.89
C SER A 209 3.26 -4.78 -40.75
N SER A 210 4.15 -5.61 -40.19
CA SER A 210 4.89 -6.64 -40.93
C SER A 210 3.97 -7.72 -41.51
N MET A 211 3.00 -8.18 -40.73
CA MET A 211 2.05 -9.23 -41.13
C MET A 211 1.29 -8.85 -42.40
N VAL A 212 1.03 -7.55 -42.58
CA VAL A 212 0.22 -7.02 -43.67
C VAL A 212 1.03 -6.86 -44.95
N TYR A 213 2.30 -6.49 -44.84
CA TYR A 213 3.21 -6.44 -45.99
C TYR A 213 3.58 -7.85 -46.49
N ALA A 214 3.73 -8.83 -45.60
CA ALA A 214 4.02 -10.23 -45.98
C ALA A 214 2.91 -10.89 -46.81
N LEU A 215 1.67 -10.38 -46.75
CA LEU A 215 0.50 -10.93 -47.45
C LEU A 215 0.17 -10.22 -48.76
N GLY A 216 0.91 -9.15 -49.13
CA GLY A 216 0.66 -8.38 -50.36
C GLY A 216 -0.72 -7.70 -50.43
N GLN A 217 -1.47 -7.65 -49.32
CA GLN A 217 -2.79 -7.06 -49.22
C GLN A 217 -2.79 -5.96 -48.15
N VAL A 218 -2.10 -4.85 -48.46
CA VAL A 218 -2.09 -3.67 -47.60
C VAL A 218 -3.38 -2.86 -47.84
N PRO A 219 -4.23 -2.65 -46.82
CA PRO A 219 -5.38 -1.75 -46.96
C PRO A 219 -4.90 -0.33 -47.30
N GLU A 220 -5.62 0.40 -48.15
CA GLU A 220 -5.25 1.76 -48.56
C GLU A 220 -5.01 2.72 -47.37
N ALA A 221 -5.59 2.43 -46.19
CA ALA A 221 -5.43 3.20 -44.97
C ALA A 221 -4.34 2.68 -43.98
N GLY A 222 -3.56 1.66 -44.36
CA GLY A 222 -2.56 1.04 -43.47
C GLY A 222 -1.39 1.96 -43.11
N GLN A 223 -0.84 2.67 -44.10
CA GLN A 223 0.31 3.56 -43.89
C GLN A 223 0.08 4.67 -42.85
N PRO A 224 -1.07 5.38 -42.85
CA PRO A 224 -1.39 6.34 -41.80
C PRO A 224 -1.50 5.76 -40.39
N ILE A 225 -1.97 4.53 -40.26
CA ILE A 225 -2.11 3.85 -38.95
C ILE A 225 -0.74 3.50 -38.40
N TRP A 226 0.17 2.99 -39.23
CA TRP A 226 1.53 2.66 -38.80
C TRP A 226 2.34 3.89 -38.44
N MET A 227 2.25 4.95 -39.26
CA MET A 227 2.91 6.22 -38.93
C MET A 227 2.40 6.83 -37.61
N PHE A 228 1.09 6.75 -37.37
CA PHE A 228 0.52 7.16 -36.09
C PHE A 228 1.13 6.37 -34.92
N THR A 229 1.29 5.06 -35.11
CA THR A 229 1.83 4.14 -34.11
C THR A 229 3.30 4.45 -33.79
N ASP A 230 4.11 4.71 -34.82
CA ASP A 230 5.51 5.14 -34.68
C ASP A 230 5.63 6.46 -33.91
N LEU A 231 4.83 7.46 -34.27
CA LEU A 231 4.86 8.77 -33.60
C LEU A 231 4.31 8.71 -32.17
N LEU A 232 3.30 7.86 -31.92
CA LEU A 232 2.80 7.59 -30.57
C LEU A 232 3.92 7.02 -29.69
N LEU A 233 4.71 6.09 -30.21
CA LEU A 233 5.84 5.48 -29.52
C LEU A 233 6.92 6.52 -29.16
N VAL A 234 7.27 7.40 -30.10
CA VAL A 234 8.17 8.54 -29.85
C VAL A 234 7.66 9.44 -28.73
N GLY A 235 6.35 9.74 -28.73
CA GLY A 235 5.72 10.55 -27.70
C GLY A 235 5.76 9.92 -26.31
N ILE A 236 5.53 8.61 -26.25
CA ILE A 236 5.66 7.85 -25.01
C ILE A 236 7.08 7.94 -24.47
N PHE A 237 8.12 7.78 -25.31
CA PHE A 237 9.51 7.87 -24.86
C PHE A 237 9.91 9.26 -24.36
N LEU A 238 9.38 10.34 -24.95
CA LEU A 238 9.67 11.71 -24.54
C LEU A 238 9.06 12.08 -23.17
N VAL A 239 7.99 11.40 -22.78
CA VAL A 239 7.22 11.67 -21.56
C VAL A 239 7.56 10.68 -20.45
N LEU A 240 8.19 9.54 -20.76
CA LEU A 240 8.55 8.50 -19.79
C LEU A 240 9.38 9.02 -18.59
N PRO A 241 10.44 9.84 -18.79
CA PRO A 241 11.22 10.38 -17.67
C PRO A 241 10.41 11.25 -16.70
N ASP A 242 9.42 11.97 -17.22
CA ASP A 242 8.60 12.91 -16.42
C ASP A 242 7.43 12.20 -15.69
N THR A 243 7.11 10.96 -16.06
CA THR A 243 5.90 10.25 -15.61
C THR A 243 6.17 9.05 -14.72
N LEU A 244 7.38 8.50 -14.74
CA LEU A 244 7.78 7.42 -13.85
C LEU A 244 8.12 7.99 -12.45
N PRO A 245 7.62 7.38 -11.37
CA PRO A 245 7.91 7.86 -10.02
C PRO A 245 9.41 7.73 -9.70
N ALA A 246 9.95 8.69 -8.95
CA ALA A 246 11.34 8.63 -8.49
C ALA A 246 11.55 7.41 -7.57
N VAL A 247 12.64 6.69 -7.79
CA VAL A 247 12.98 5.47 -7.05
C VAL A 247 14.38 5.66 -6.46
N ASP A 248 14.55 5.32 -5.19
CA ASP A 248 15.83 5.35 -4.49
C ASP A 248 16.83 4.35 -5.09
N ARG A 249 18.12 4.51 -4.78
CA ARG A 249 19.23 3.65 -5.28
C ARG A 249 19.04 2.14 -5.04
N HIS A 250 18.09 1.74 -4.18
CA HIS A 250 17.72 0.35 -3.89
C HIS A 250 16.40 -0.12 -4.52
N GLY A 251 15.81 0.63 -5.45
CA GLY A 251 14.59 0.20 -6.14
C GLY A 251 13.30 0.40 -5.33
N LYS A 252 13.36 1.10 -4.19
CA LYS A 252 12.18 1.49 -3.38
C LYS A 252 11.74 2.90 -3.74
N PRO A 253 10.43 3.19 -3.87
CA PRO A 253 9.95 4.53 -4.19
C PRO A 253 10.43 5.54 -3.13
N SER A 254 11.04 6.63 -3.58
CA SER A 254 11.50 7.74 -2.76
C SER A 254 10.30 8.47 -2.16
N ALA A 255 10.04 8.26 -0.88
CA ALA A 255 8.94 8.87 -0.12
C ALA A 255 7.51 8.47 -0.57
N PRO A 256 6.53 8.45 0.35
CA PRO A 256 5.14 8.33 -0.02
C PRO A 256 4.76 9.59 -0.82
N ALA A 257 4.55 9.42 -2.13
CA ALA A 257 3.87 10.42 -2.94
C ALA A 257 2.63 10.89 -2.16
N SER A 258 2.53 12.21 -1.91
CA SER A 258 1.40 12.80 -1.19
C SER A 258 0.09 12.21 -1.71
N GLU A 259 -0.87 11.96 -0.82
CA GLU A 259 -2.19 11.40 -1.15
C GLU A 259 -2.86 12.14 -2.33
N ALA A 260 -2.53 13.42 -2.52
CA ALA A 260 -2.95 14.22 -3.67
C ALA A 260 -2.38 13.76 -5.04
N GLU A 261 -1.14 13.28 -5.12
CA GLU A 261 -0.53 12.80 -6.38
C GLU A 261 -0.94 11.34 -6.69
N ARG A 262 -1.26 10.52 -5.66
CA ARG A 262 -1.96 9.22 -5.85
C ARG A 262 -3.41 9.40 -6.32
N SER A 263 -4.04 10.53 -5.96
CA SER A 263 -5.42 10.88 -6.35
C SER A 263 -5.57 11.36 -7.80
N ARG A 264 -4.50 11.75 -8.51
CA ARG A 264 -4.59 12.17 -9.91
C ARG A 264 -4.51 10.98 -10.86
N ARG A 265 -5.63 10.30 -11.03
CA ARG A 265 -6.04 9.62 -12.28
C ARG A 265 -7.51 9.25 -12.13
N SER A 266 -8.37 10.24 -12.32
CA SER A 266 -9.77 10.06 -12.68
C SER A 266 -9.90 10.36 -14.17
N GLY A 267 -10.56 9.49 -14.92
CA GLY A 267 -10.87 9.73 -16.33
C GLY A 267 -10.92 8.48 -17.19
N LEU A 268 -11.50 7.37 -16.71
CA LEU A 268 -11.76 6.19 -17.55
C LEU A 268 -12.92 5.37 -16.99
N SER A 269 -14.09 6.04 -16.95
CA SER A 269 -15.39 5.37 -16.80
C SER A 269 -16.31 5.77 -17.97
N GLY A 270 -16.16 6.96 -18.56
CA GLY A 270 -16.81 7.33 -19.83
C GLY A 270 -16.12 6.78 -21.10
N VAL A 271 -14.79 6.73 -21.12
CA VAL A 271 -14.02 6.22 -22.28
C VAL A 271 -14.13 4.69 -22.42
N LEU A 272 -14.31 3.97 -21.30
CA LEU A 272 -14.50 2.51 -21.27
C LEU A 272 -15.89 2.09 -21.78
N LEU A 273 -16.90 2.94 -21.61
CA LEU A 273 -18.26 2.74 -22.14
C LEU A 273 -18.33 3.10 -23.64
N LEU A 274 -17.57 4.12 -24.07
CA LEU A 274 -17.42 4.49 -25.48
C LEU A 274 -16.55 3.49 -26.26
N LEU A 275 -15.51 2.90 -25.64
CA LEU A 275 -14.70 1.84 -26.24
C LEU A 275 -15.40 0.48 -26.26
N SER A 276 -16.23 0.15 -25.25
CA SER A 276 -17.01 -1.11 -25.28
C SER A 276 -18.19 -1.03 -26.25
N LEU A 277 -18.90 0.11 -26.32
CA LEU A 277 -19.97 0.35 -27.30
C LEU A 277 -19.39 0.48 -28.73
N GLY A 278 -18.25 1.16 -28.87
CA GLY A 278 -17.50 1.25 -30.12
C GLY A 278 -17.00 -0.12 -30.58
N ALA A 279 -16.51 -0.98 -29.69
CA ALA A 279 -16.05 -2.33 -30.03
C ALA A 279 -17.17 -3.29 -30.44
N VAL A 280 -18.36 -3.19 -29.83
CA VAL A 280 -19.56 -3.95 -30.22
C VAL A 280 -20.07 -3.50 -31.60
N LEU A 281 -20.07 -2.19 -31.87
CA LEU A 281 -20.41 -1.66 -33.19
C LEU A 281 -19.35 -2.00 -34.24
N LEU A 282 -18.06 -2.03 -33.88
CA LEU A 282 -16.96 -2.35 -34.78
C LEU A 282 -16.90 -3.85 -35.13
N THR A 283 -17.26 -4.76 -34.21
CA THR A 283 -17.30 -6.21 -34.51
C THR A 283 -18.42 -6.53 -35.49
N VAL A 284 -19.59 -5.92 -35.33
CA VAL A 284 -20.69 -6.02 -36.30
C VAL A 284 -20.29 -5.39 -37.63
N ALA A 285 -19.60 -4.24 -37.61
CA ALA A 285 -19.12 -3.59 -38.83
C ALA A 285 -18.01 -4.38 -39.56
N VAL A 286 -17.06 -5.00 -38.86
CA VAL A 286 -15.98 -5.83 -39.44
C VAL A 286 -16.53 -7.13 -40.04
N TRP A 287 -17.58 -7.71 -39.43
CA TRP A 287 -18.26 -8.90 -39.97
C TRP A 287 -19.08 -8.59 -41.23
N LEU A 288 -19.65 -7.39 -41.30
CA LEU A 288 -20.39 -6.89 -42.48
C LEU A 288 -19.48 -6.31 -43.56
N ALA A 289 -18.25 -5.94 -43.21
CA ALA A 289 -17.29 -5.39 -44.15
C ALA A 289 -16.73 -6.50 -45.08
N PRO A 290 -16.52 -6.19 -46.38
CA PRO A 290 -15.97 -7.12 -47.36
C PRO A 290 -14.45 -7.25 -47.19
N ILE A 291 -14.00 -7.59 -45.98
CA ILE A 291 -12.59 -7.74 -45.63
C ILE A 291 -12.18 -9.21 -45.81
N PRO A 292 -11.00 -9.50 -46.40
CA PRO A 292 -10.48 -10.86 -46.51
C PRO A 292 -10.52 -11.64 -45.19
N VAL A 293 -10.74 -12.96 -45.27
CA VAL A 293 -10.90 -13.87 -44.12
C VAL A 293 -9.77 -13.72 -43.09
N ILE A 294 -8.56 -13.43 -43.56
CA ILE A 294 -7.36 -13.19 -42.75
C ILE A 294 -7.56 -12.05 -41.73
N TRP A 295 -8.17 -10.95 -42.14
CA TRP A 295 -8.41 -9.79 -41.29
C TRP A 295 -9.49 -10.05 -40.24
N ARG A 296 -10.48 -10.91 -40.55
CA ARG A 296 -11.51 -11.30 -39.58
C ARG A 296 -10.91 -12.06 -38.39
N SER A 297 -9.95 -12.94 -38.65
CA SER A 297 -9.22 -13.68 -37.62
C SER A 297 -8.34 -12.75 -36.78
N PHE A 298 -7.63 -11.82 -37.42
CA PHE A 298 -6.81 -10.81 -36.72
C PHE A 298 -7.63 -9.96 -35.73
N PHE A 299 -8.77 -9.41 -36.18
CA PHE A 299 -9.64 -8.63 -35.30
C PHE A 299 -10.30 -9.46 -34.19
N SER A 300 -10.52 -10.76 -34.43
CA SER A 300 -11.03 -11.68 -33.40
C SER A 300 -10.00 -11.95 -32.30
N ILE A 301 -8.71 -12.05 -32.64
CA ILE A 301 -7.62 -12.19 -31.65
C ILE A 301 -7.49 -10.90 -30.84
N LEU A 302 -7.46 -9.75 -31.51
CA LEU A 302 -7.39 -8.44 -30.85
C LEU A 302 -8.56 -8.23 -29.87
N PHE A 303 -9.74 -8.70 -30.24
CA PHE A 303 -10.92 -8.70 -29.38
C PHE A 303 -10.74 -9.53 -28.09
N VAL A 304 -10.24 -10.77 -28.21
CA VAL A 304 -9.96 -11.63 -27.04
C VAL A 304 -8.95 -10.98 -26.11
N VAL A 305 -7.88 -10.39 -26.66
CA VAL A 305 -6.86 -9.68 -25.86
C VAL A 305 -7.48 -8.50 -25.12
N VAL A 306 -8.29 -7.67 -25.78
CA VAL A 306 -8.96 -6.52 -25.15
C VAL A 306 -9.92 -6.96 -24.04
N LEU A 307 -10.75 -7.98 -24.30
CA LEU A 307 -11.69 -8.52 -23.31
C LEU A 307 -10.96 -9.02 -22.06
N VAL A 308 -9.82 -9.69 -22.24
CA VAL A 308 -9.04 -10.24 -21.13
C VAL A 308 -8.32 -9.14 -20.37
N VAL A 309 -7.78 -8.12 -21.04
CA VAL A 309 -7.22 -6.94 -20.36
C VAL A 309 -8.27 -6.26 -19.50
N ILE A 310 -9.52 -6.15 -19.98
CA ILE A 310 -10.64 -5.62 -19.19
C ILE A 310 -10.95 -6.52 -17.99
N LEU A 311 -11.03 -7.84 -18.20
CA LEU A 311 -11.33 -8.79 -17.12
C LEU A 311 -10.28 -8.75 -16.01
N VAL A 312 -9.00 -8.77 -16.38
CA VAL A 312 -7.88 -8.66 -15.44
C VAL A 312 -7.94 -7.34 -14.69
N TRP A 313 -8.19 -6.24 -15.40
CA TRP A 313 -8.29 -4.92 -14.78
C TRP A 313 -9.41 -4.86 -13.75
N ILE A 314 -10.55 -5.51 -14.01
CA ILE A 314 -11.66 -5.62 -13.06
C ILE A 314 -11.25 -6.48 -11.85
N THR A 315 -10.58 -7.61 -12.06
CA THR A 315 -10.17 -8.51 -10.97
C THR A 315 -9.11 -7.90 -10.06
N ASP A 316 -8.11 -7.20 -10.62
CA ASP A 316 -7.08 -6.50 -9.85
C ASP A 316 -7.72 -5.39 -8.98
N ARG A 317 -8.74 -4.72 -9.51
CA ARG A 317 -9.51 -3.71 -8.78
C ARG A 317 -10.32 -4.29 -7.63
N PHE A 318 -10.85 -5.49 -7.81
CA PHE A 318 -11.56 -6.21 -6.76
C PHE A 318 -10.61 -6.63 -5.64
N ASP A 319 -9.42 -7.13 -5.98
CA ASP A 319 -8.40 -7.54 -5.00
C ASP A 319 -7.93 -6.38 -4.12
N GLU A 320 -7.70 -5.18 -4.67
CA GLU A 320 -7.39 -3.98 -3.88
C GLU A 320 -8.49 -3.65 -2.87
N THR A 321 -9.75 -3.79 -3.29
CA THR A 321 -10.93 -3.52 -2.45
C THR A 321 -11.05 -4.55 -1.32
N VAL A 322 -10.81 -5.83 -1.63
CA VAL A 322 -10.81 -6.93 -0.64
C VAL A 322 -9.67 -6.75 0.37
N GLN A 323 -8.47 -6.35 -0.07
CA GLN A 323 -7.36 -6.07 0.84
C GLN A 323 -7.64 -4.89 1.76
N PHE A 324 -8.27 -3.83 1.23
CA PHE A 324 -8.73 -2.71 2.06
C PHE A 324 -9.75 -3.19 3.10
N LEU A 325 -10.77 -3.95 2.69
CA LEU A 325 -11.78 -4.50 3.60
C LEU A 325 -11.15 -5.37 4.70
N LYS A 326 -10.18 -6.22 4.36
CA LYS A 326 -9.44 -7.03 5.32
C LYS A 326 -8.67 -6.16 6.32
N THR A 327 -7.97 -5.15 5.83
CA THR A 327 -7.18 -4.23 6.68
C THR A 327 -8.09 -3.38 7.57
N TYR A 328 -9.20 -2.88 7.02
CA TYR A 328 -10.22 -2.14 7.74
C TYR A 328 -10.83 -3.00 8.85
N ALA A 329 -11.23 -4.23 8.55
CA ALA A 329 -11.77 -5.17 9.55
C ALA A 329 -10.78 -5.50 10.67
N ILE A 330 -9.51 -5.75 10.32
CA ILE A 330 -8.44 -6.01 11.31
C ILE A 330 -8.20 -4.77 12.19
N THR A 331 -8.21 -3.58 11.60
CA THR A 331 -8.01 -2.31 12.32
C THR A 331 -9.17 -2.04 13.25
N LEU A 332 -10.41 -2.22 12.78
CA LEU A 332 -11.63 -2.08 13.56
C LEU A 332 -11.66 -3.04 14.76
N TYR A 333 -11.22 -4.30 14.56
CA TYR A 333 -11.05 -5.27 15.63
C TYR A 333 -9.96 -4.86 16.63
N ARG A 334 -8.78 -4.47 16.14
CA ARG A 334 -7.63 -4.09 16.98
C ARG A 334 -7.88 -2.82 17.79
N GLN A 335 -8.64 -1.87 17.26
CA GLN A 335 -9.03 -0.65 17.98
C GLN A 335 -10.30 -0.82 18.82
N ARG A 336 -10.71 -2.06 19.16
CA ARG A 336 -11.89 -2.35 20.00
C ARG A 336 -13.14 -1.58 19.55
N LEU A 337 -13.41 -1.56 18.24
CA LEU A 337 -14.57 -0.89 17.64
C LEU A 337 -14.57 0.65 17.75
N THR A 338 -13.45 1.26 18.12
CA THR A 338 -13.24 2.71 18.00
C THR A 338 -12.27 2.99 16.86
N GLY A 339 -12.78 3.25 15.65
CA GLY A 339 -11.95 3.47 14.47
C GLY A 339 -12.68 4.23 13.36
N GLY A 340 -11.91 4.99 12.57
CA GLY A 340 -12.37 6.01 11.61
C GLY A 340 -13.32 5.50 10.52
N GLU A 341 -14.13 6.41 9.97
CA GLU A 341 -15.18 6.06 9.02
C GLU A 341 -14.57 5.52 7.71
N TRP A 342 -15.15 4.47 7.11
CA TRP A 342 -14.81 4.08 5.74
C TRP A 342 -15.07 5.23 4.73
N ARG A 343 -15.85 6.22 5.13
CA ARG A 343 -16.08 7.49 4.41
C ARG A 343 -14.88 8.43 4.42
N GLU A 344 -13.85 8.16 5.21
CA GLU A 344 -12.54 8.82 5.15
C GLU A 344 -11.57 8.07 4.22
N ALA A 345 -11.93 6.86 3.78
CA ALA A 345 -11.12 6.11 2.82
C ALA A 345 -10.99 6.88 1.49
N ASP A 346 -9.96 6.53 0.72
CA ASP A 346 -9.74 7.09 -0.61
C ASP A 346 -11.04 7.09 -1.43
N ALA A 347 -11.34 8.21 -2.12
CA ALA A 347 -12.56 8.41 -2.90
C ALA A 347 -12.85 7.24 -3.86
N ARG A 348 -11.80 6.61 -4.34
CA ARG A 348 -11.83 5.39 -5.16
C ARG A 348 -12.46 4.19 -4.47
N ILE A 349 -12.07 3.92 -3.23
CA ILE A 349 -12.55 2.80 -2.43
C ILE A 349 -13.99 3.07 -2.00
N ARG A 350 -14.30 4.33 -1.65
CA ARG A 350 -15.66 4.77 -1.34
C ARG A 350 -16.63 4.54 -2.49
N ALA A 351 -16.23 4.88 -3.71
CA ALA A 351 -17.08 4.67 -4.89
C ALA A 351 -17.44 3.19 -5.11
N ILE A 352 -16.46 2.28 -4.96
CA ILE A 352 -16.68 0.84 -5.12
C ILE A 352 -17.55 0.29 -3.99
N LEU A 353 -17.27 0.66 -2.74
CA LEU A 353 -18.07 0.24 -1.58
C LEU A 353 -19.52 0.71 -1.71
N HIS A 354 -19.74 1.91 -2.24
CA HIS A 354 -21.07 2.44 -2.47
C HIS A 354 -21.77 1.76 -3.65
N SER A 355 -21.07 1.50 -4.77
CA SER A 355 -21.68 0.87 -5.95
C SER A 355 -21.99 -0.62 -5.75
N THR A 356 -21.22 -1.29 -4.89
CA THR A 356 -21.42 -2.72 -4.58
C THR A 356 -22.35 -2.97 -3.39
N GLY A 357 -22.78 -1.91 -2.67
CA GLY A 357 -23.59 -2.01 -1.46
C GLY A 357 -22.82 -2.46 -0.21
N LEU A 358 -21.53 -2.76 -0.33
CA LEU A 358 -20.67 -3.13 0.81
C LEU A 358 -20.48 -2.00 1.82
N GLY A 359 -20.56 -0.74 1.40
CA GLY A 359 -20.54 0.41 2.31
C GLY A 359 -21.68 0.37 3.33
N THR A 360 -22.89 0.04 2.87
CA THR A 360 -24.08 -0.12 3.74
C THR A 360 -23.92 -1.31 4.69
N TYR A 361 -23.26 -2.38 4.25
CA TYR A 361 -22.95 -3.51 5.12
C TYR A 361 -21.94 -3.12 6.21
N LEU A 362 -20.91 -2.35 5.87
CA LEU A 362 -19.95 -1.82 6.84
C LEU A 362 -20.62 -0.89 7.86
N ASP A 363 -21.57 -0.06 7.42
CA ASP A 363 -22.38 0.79 8.32
C ASP A 363 -23.21 -0.08 9.27
N THR A 364 -23.92 -1.10 8.75
CA THR A 364 -24.69 -2.06 9.57
C THR A 364 -23.82 -2.79 10.58
N LEU A 365 -22.62 -3.21 10.18
CA LEU A 365 -21.67 -3.92 11.04
C LEU A 365 -21.14 -3.01 12.15
N ARG A 366 -20.80 -1.75 11.83
CA ARG A 366 -20.40 -0.74 12.81
C ARG A 366 -21.52 -0.47 13.80
N ASP A 367 -22.75 -0.25 13.31
CA ASP A 367 -23.89 0.06 14.16
C ASP A 367 -24.26 -1.12 15.06
N SER A 368 -24.16 -2.36 14.55
CA SER A 368 -24.32 -3.58 15.34
C SER A 368 -23.25 -3.71 16.40
N ALA A 369 -22.00 -3.39 16.07
CA ALA A 369 -20.89 -3.43 17.01
C ALA A 369 -20.97 -2.32 18.08
N ALA A 370 -21.47 -1.13 17.72
CA ALA A 370 -21.73 -0.04 18.66
C ALA A 370 -22.86 -0.39 19.63
N ARG A 371 -23.95 -0.99 19.14
CA ARG A 371 -25.03 -1.53 19.99
C ARG A 371 -24.52 -2.62 20.92
N LEU A 372 -23.73 -3.57 20.39
CA LEU A 372 -23.09 -4.59 21.22
C LEU A 372 -22.23 -3.96 22.33
N LYS A 373 -21.47 -2.90 22.04
CA LYS A 373 -20.68 -2.18 23.05
C LYS A 373 -21.53 -1.46 24.11
N GLN A 374 -22.69 -0.92 23.73
CA GLN A 374 -23.61 -0.27 24.67
C GLN A 374 -24.38 -1.27 25.53
N ASP A 375 -24.83 -2.37 24.92
CA ASP A 375 -25.70 -3.36 25.56
C ASP A 375 -24.91 -4.41 26.37
N VAL A 376 -23.64 -4.60 26.04
CA VAL A 376 -22.75 -5.60 26.66
C VAL A 376 -21.58 -4.87 27.33
N LEU A 377 -21.87 -4.20 28.44
CA LEU A 377 -20.82 -3.72 29.37
C LEU A 377 -20.26 -4.91 30.15
N PHE A 378 -19.58 -5.82 29.45
CA PHE A 378 -18.61 -6.69 30.09
C PHE A 378 -17.26 -6.00 29.99
N LEU A 379 -16.79 -5.55 31.15
CA LEU A 379 -15.38 -5.20 31.42
C LEU A 379 -14.51 -6.17 30.62
N GLY A 380 -13.91 -5.68 29.54
CA GLY A 380 -12.94 -6.45 28.78
C GLY A 380 -11.71 -6.75 29.64
N PRO A 381 -10.62 -7.24 29.06
CA PRO A 381 -9.32 -7.32 29.74
C PRO A 381 -8.70 -5.93 29.95
N GLU A 382 -9.52 -4.91 30.24
CA GLU A 382 -9.04 -3.64 30.76
C GLU A 382 -8.48 -3.89 32.14
N ARG A 383 -7.17 -3.62 32.28
CA ARG A 383 -6.63 -3.42 33.60
C ARG A 383 -7.35 -2.19 34.14
N LEU A 384 -8.17 -2.38 35.17
CA LEU A 384 -8.84 -1.32 35.91
C LEU A 384 -7.85 -0.23 36.36
N TYR A 385 -6.58 -0.61 36.56
CA TYR A 385 -5.51 0.29 36.96
C TYR A 385 -4.26 0.16 36.07
N PRO A 386 -3.56 1.28 35.78
CA PRO A 386 -2.31 1.27 35.03
C PRO A 386 -1.20 0.54 35.81
N ARG A 387 -0.08 0.24 35.14
CA ARG A 387 1.09 -0.32 35.85
C ARG A 387 1.57 0.67 36.93
N PRO A 388 1.95 0.19 38.12
CA PRO A 388 2.59 1.03 39.13
C PRO A 388 3.83 1.72 38.55
N ARG A 389 3.97 3.02 38.78
CA ARG A 389 5.14 3.82 38.43
C ARG A 389 6.24 3.53 39.45
N GLU A 390 7.47 3.31 38.98
CA GLU A 390 8.63 3.19 39.87
C GLU A 390 8.95 4.56 40.47
N SER A 391 8.32 4.88 41.60
CA SER A 391 8.43 6.18 42.29
C SER A 391 9.03 6.05 43.70
N ARG A 392 9.75 4.96 43.99
CA ARG A 392 10.32 4.77 45.33
C ARG A 392 11.52 5.69 45.51
N ARG A 393 11.38 6.74 46.32
CA ARG A 393 12.54 7.50 46.82
C ARG A 393 13.37 6.55 47.68
N GLN A 394 14.64 6.34 47.31
CA GLN A 394 15.51 5.42 48.02
C GLN A 394 15.77 5.94 49.45
N GLY A 395 15.29 5.21 50.46
CA GLY A 395 15.62 5.43 51.86
C GLY A 395 14.58 6.13 52.74
N GLU A 396 13.42 6.50 52.18
CA GLU A 396 12.27 7.04 52.95
C GLU A 396 11.18 5.98 53.07
N VAL A 397 10.64 5.78 54.27
CA VAL A 397 9.49 4.89 54.52
C VAL A 397 8.21 5.70 54.35
N CYS A 398 7.30 5.26 53.49
CA CYS A 398 6.05 5.95 53.16
C CYS A 398 4.82 5.20 53.67
N CYS A 399 3.84 5.96 54.17
CA CYS A 399 2.54 5.47 54.59
C CYS A 399 1.43 6.21 53.86
N PHE A 400 0.46 5.48 53.32
CA PHE A 400 -0.74 6.07 52.74
C PHE A 400 -1.92 5.99 53.72
N LEU A 401 -2.59 7.12 53.96
CA LEU A 401 -3.73 7.25 54.86
C LEU A 401 -5.02 7.24 54.06
N VAL A 402 -5.81 6.19 54.26
CA VAL A 402 -7.09 5.95 53.63
C VAL A 402 -8.18 6.31 54.64
N MET A 403 -8.86 7.43 54.44
CA MET A 403 -9.85 7.94 55.39
C MET A 403 -10.90 8.82 54.72
N PRO A 404 -12.11 8.97 55.29
CA PRO A 404 -13.15 9.82 54.71
C PRO A 404 -12.79 11.30 54.91
N PHE A 405 -12.33 11.97 53.85
CA PHE A 405 -11.85 13.37 53.93
C PHE A 405 -12.97 14.43 54.02
N SER A 406 -14.21 14.12 53.63
CA SER A 406 -15.32 15.09 53.66
C SER A 406 -16.00 15.25 55.03
N LEU A 407 -15.50 14.60 56.08
CA LEU A 407 -16.10 14.62 57.42
C LEU A 407 -15.34 15.59 58.34
N GLU A 408 -16.08 16.35 59.15
CA GLU A 408 -15.51 17.41 60.01
C GLU A 408 -14.41 16.93 60.97
N TRP A 409 -14.50 15.70 61.45
CA TRP A 409 -13.52 15.11 62.37
C TRP A 409 -12.23 14.62 61.68
N SER A 410 -12.25 14.48 60.35
CA SER A 410 -11.19 13.83 59.57
C SER A 410 -9.85 14.54 59.69
N ASP A 411 -9.84 15.87 59.66
CA ASP A 411 -8.60 16.67 59.74
C ASP A 411 -7.92 16.59 61.11
N GLU A 412 -8.69 16.41 62.19
CA GLU A 412 -8.12 16.19 63.51
C GLU A 412 -7.44 14.82 63.60
N VAL A 413 -8.13 13.77 63.15
CA VAL A 413 -7.59 12.40 63.13
C VAL A 413 -6.38 12.29 62.22
N TYR A 414 -6.43 12.91 61.03
CA TYR A 414 -5.30 12.98 60.11
C TYR A 414 -4.06 13.58 60.77
N ARG A 415 -4.20 14.75 61.43
CA ARG A 415 -3.07 15.41 62.11
C ARG A 415 -2.45 14.51 63.18
N ILE A 416 -3.26 13.78 63.94
CA ILE A 416 -2.79 12.85 64.98
C ILE A 416 -1.99 11.71 64.34
N LEU A 417 -2.56 11.05 63.33
CA LEU A 417 -1.93 9.92 62.66
C LEU A 417 -0.66 10.34 61.90
N ALA A 418 -0.70 11.46 61.17
CA ALA A 418 0.45 12.01 60.47
C ALA A 418 1.56 12.41 61.44
N SER A 419 1.23 12.97 62.61
CA SER A 419 2.21 13.27 63.65
C SER A 419 2.86 12.00 64.21
N ALA A 420 2.08 10.93 64.41
CA ALA A 420 2.60 9.64 64.86
C ALA A 420 3.53 9.00 63.81
N CYS A 421 3.17 9.05 62.52
CA CYS A 421 4.04 8.64 61.42
C CYS A 421 5.35 9.43 61.40
N LYS A 422 5.26 10.77 61.48
CA LYS A 422 6.43 11.66 61.47
C LYS A 422 7.38 11.39 62.64
N ALA A 423 6.85 11.15 63.83
CA ALA A 423 7.66 10.80 65.01
C ALA A 423 8.42 9.48 64.82
N ALA A 424 7.91 8.56 64.00
CA ALA A 424 8.55 7.30 63.64
C ALA A 424 9.42 7.39 62.37
N GLY A 425 9.64 8.57 61.81
CA GLY A 425 10.42 8.76 60.58
C GLY A 425 9.70 8.31 59.29
N VAL A 426 8.38 8.20 59.33
CA VAL A 426 7.53 7.78 58.20
C VAL A 426 6.87 9.00 57.55
N GLN A 427 6.92 9.07 56.22
CA GLN A 427 6.19 10.07 55.46
C GLN A 427 4.74 9.62 55.25
N ALA A 428 3.80 10.34 55.85
CA ALA A 428 2.36 10.14 55.68
C ALA A 428 1.83 10.94 54.47
N LEU A 429 0.96 10.33 53.65
CA LEU A 429 0.24 10.96 52.54
C LEU A 429 -1.26 10.64 52.65
N ARG A 430 -2.14 11.64 52.54
CA ARG A 430 -3.60 11.46 52.44
C ARG A 430 -4.06 11.64 50.99
N GLY A 431 -5.16 10.99 50.60
CA GLY A 431 -5.65 11.00 49.21
C GLY A 431 -5.98 12.38 48.63
N ASP A 432 -6.37 13.36 49.45
CA ASP A 432 -6.64 14.75 49.07
C ASP A 432 -5.37 15.63 49.01
N ASP A 433 -4.22 15.15 49.51
CA ASP A 433 -2.92 15.82 49.31
C ASP A 433 -2.40 15.64 47.86
N LEU A 434 -3.04 14.77 47.07
CA LEU A 434 -2.69 14.44 45.69
C LEU A 434 -3.44 15.35 44.70
N PHE A 435 -3.00 16.60 44.56
CA PHE A 435 -3.52 17.52 43.53
C PHE A 435 -2.78 17.34 42.20
N THR A 436 -3.26 16.41 41.39
CA THR A 436 -2.73 16.13 40.05
C THR A 436 -3.82 16.18 38.97
N PRO A 437 -3.49 16.55 37.71
CA PRO A 437 -4.46 16.61 36.60
C PRO A 437 -4.83 15.20 36.05
N THR A 438 -4.49 14.14 36.79
CA THR A 438 -4.72 12.74 36.46
C THR A 438 -6.00 12.21 37.10
N ASP A 439 -6.45 11.02 36.67
CA ASP A 439 -7.62 10.37 37.26
C ASP A 439 -7.36 10.08 38.75
N ILE A 440 -8.31 10.46 39.61
CA ILE A 440 -8.22 10.30 41.07
C ILE A 440 -7.96 8.84 41.46
N LEU A 441 -8.60 7.89 40.77
CA LEU A 441 -8.43 6.45 41.05
C LEU A 441 -7.04 5.96 40.63
N ASP A 442 -6.47 6.51 39.56
CA ASP A 442 -5.09 6.22 39.16
C ASP A 442 -4.12 6.71 40.23
N ASP A 443 -4.30 7.92 40.75
CA ASP A 443 -3.41 8.50 41.75
C ASP A 443 -3.46 7.75 43.09
N ILE A 444 -4.66 7.37 43.54
CA ILE A 444 -4.84 6.51 44.72
C ILE A 444 -4.17 5.15 44.51
N TRP A 445 -4.35 4.53 43.34
CA TRP A 445 -3.69 3.27 43.00
C TRP A 445 -2.17 3.38 43.05
N GLN A 446 -1.60 4.45 42.49
CA GLN A 446 -0.16 4.70 42.54
C GLN A 446 0.32 4.92 43.98
N ALA A 447 -0.43 5.67 44.79
CA ALA A 447 -0.09 5.94 46.18
C ALA A 447 -0.10 4.67 47.05
N ILE A 448 -1.12 3.81 46.92
CA ILE A 448 -1.17 2.52 47.62
C ILE A 448 0.00 1.62 47.20
N ASN A 449 0.34 1.59 45.91
CA ASN A 449 1.47 0.80 45.43
C ASN A 449 2.82 1.32 45.95
N ALA A 450 2.98 2.65 46.03
CA ALA A 450 4.20 3.29 46.50
C ALA A 450 4.39 3.21 48.03
N ALA A 451 3.30 3.13 48.80
CA ALA A 451 3.36 3.06 50.25
C ALA A 451 3.97 1.73 50.76
N ASP A 452 4.77 1.79 51.82
CA ASP A 452 5.31 0.61 52.50
C ASP A 452 4.24 -0.05 53.40
N PHE A 453 3.31 0.74 53.92
CA PHE A 453 2.12 0.28 54.64
C PHE A 453 0.96 1.30 54.53
N VAL A 454 -0.24 0.89 54.93
CA VAL A 454 -1.45 1.72 54.87
C VAL A 454 -2.05 1.88 56.26
N ILE A 455 -2.57 3.07 56.58
CA ILE A 455 -3.45 3.28 57.73
C ILE A 455 -4.85 3.58 57.20
N ALA A 456 -5.84 2.79 57.58
CA ALA A 456 -7.21 2.92 57.11
C ALA A 456 -8.16 3.29 58.27
N ASP A 457 -8.82 4.44 58.18
CA ASP A 457 -9.91 4.83 59.09
C ASP A 457 -11.26 4.45 58.49
N ILE A 458 -11.85 3.37 59.00
CA ILE A 458 -13.11 2.79 58.51
C ILE A 458 -14.36 3.36 59.19
N THR A 459 -14.21 4.43 59.98
CA THR A 459 -15.33 5.08 60.68
C THR A 459 -16.45 5.46 59.70
N GLY A 460 -17.70 5.17 60.06
CA GLY A 460 -18.87 5.45 59.23
C GLY A 460 -19.02 4.56 57.98
N ARG A 461 -18.19 3.51 57.82
CA ARG A 461 -18.28 2.51 56.75
C ARG A 461 -18.25 3.12 55.34
N ASN A 462 -17.39 4.11 55.14
CA ASN A 462 -17.26 4.78 53.85
C ASN A 462 -16.89 3.75 52.74
N PRO A 463 -17.71 3.63 51.67
CA PRO A 463 -17.47 2.64 50.61
C PRO A 463 -16.12 2.80 49.90
N ASN A 464 -15.64 4.04 49.72
CA ASN A 464 -14.37 4.31 49.04
C ASN A 464 -13.19 3.84 49.90
N VAL A 465 -13.23 4.14 51.20
CA VAL A 465 -12.22 3.68 52.17
C VAL A 465 -12.16 2.15 52.21
N LEU A 466 -13.31 1.46 52.23
CA LEU A 466 -13.36 0.00 52.22
C LEU A 466 -12.82 -0.58 50.91
N TYR A 467 -13.08 0.08 49.79
CA TYR A 467 -12.55 -0.32 48.49
C TYR A 467 -11.02 -0.17 48.42
N GLU A 468 -10.47 0.96 48.84
CA GLU A 468 -9.03 1.22 48.92
C GLU A 468 -8.32 0.27 49.89
N LEU A 469 -8.94 -0.02 51.04
CA LEU A 469 -8.49 -1.04 51.99
C LEU A 469 -8.44 -2.43 51.33
N GLY A 470 -9.44 -2.77 50.52
CA GLY A 470 -9.46 -3.99 49.72
C GLY A 470 -8.29 -4.07 48.73
N LEU A 471 -7.98 -2.98 48.03
CA LEU A 471 -6.82 -2.88 47.13
C LEU A 471 -5.49 -3.07 47.89
N ALA A 472 -5.33 -2.43 49.05
CA ALA A 472 -4.16 -2.57 49.89
C ALA A 472 -3.97 -4.03 50.35
N HIS A 473 -5.04 -4.70 50.76
CA HIS A 473 -5.02 -6.13 51.11
C HIS A 473 -4.66 -7.02 49.92
N ALA A 474 -5.22 -6.77 48.73
CA ALA A 474 -4.92 -7.53 47.53
C ALA A 474 -3.44 -7.41 47.12
N LEU A 475 -2.83 -6.25 47.39
CA LEU A 475 -1.39 -5.99 47.20
C LEU A 475 -0.52 -6.48 48.36
N ALA A 476 -1.09 -7.16 49.35
CA ALA A 476 -0.42 -7.64 50.56
C ALA A 476 0.34 -6.55 51.32
N LYS A 477 -0.16 -5.31 51.29
CA LYS A 477 0.39 -4.21 52.10
C LYS A 477 0.08 -4.47 53.58
N PRO A 478 1.00 -4.20 54.51
CA PRO A 478 0.67 -4.11 55.93
C PRO A 478 -0.38 -3.01 56.13
N VAL A 479 -1.42 -3.30 56.92
CA VAL A 479 -2.49 -2.33 57.18
C VAL A 479 -2.73 -2.18 58.67
N LEU A 480 -2.75 -0.94 59.13
CA LEU A 480 -3.27 -0.54 60.44
C LEU A 480 -4.71 -0.02 60.27
N ILE A 481 -5.67 -0.69 60.90
CA ILE A 481 -7.07 -0.28 60.83
C ILE A 481 -7.43 0.49 62.10
N VAL A 482 -8.05 1.65 61.94
CA VAL A 482 -8.59 2.47 63.03
C VAL A 482 -10.09 2.70 62.80
N SER A 483 -10.85 2.83 63.89
CA SER A 483 -12.27 3.16 63.82
C SER A 483 -12.71 3.87 65.09
N ARG A 484 -13.63 4.83 64.98
CA ARG A 484 -14.25 5.47 66.14
C ARG A 484 -15.27 4.57 66.83
N ASN A 485 -15.93 3.68 66.08
CA ASN A 485 -16.98 2.79 66.59
C ASN A 485 -16.73 1.34 66.21
N ALA A 486 -17.01 0.41 67.12
CA ALA A 486 -16.90 -1.02 66.85
C ALA A 486 -17.95 -1.50 65.82
N GLN A 487 -19.11 -0.85 65.74
CA GLN A 487 -20.19 -1.18 64.82
C GLN A 487 -19.84 -0.89 63.35
N ASP A 488 -18.82 -0.05 63.13
CA ASP A 488 -18.33 0.27 61.79
C ASP A 488 -17.41 -0.82 61.23
N ILE A 489 -16.99 -1.80 62.04
CA ILE A 489 -16.13 -2.91 61.63
C ILE A 489 -16.97 -3.95 60.88
N PRO A 490 -16.79 -4.12 59.55
CA PRO A 490 -17.46 -5.18 58.80
C PRO A 490 -17.00 -6.56 59.26
N ILE A 491 -17.84 -7.58 59.06
CA ILE A 491 -17.54 -8.95 59.49
C ILE A 491 -16.23 -9.49 58.91
N ASP A 492 -15.89 -9.11 57.68
CA ASP A 492 -14.66 -9.52 57.00
C ASP A 492 -13.39 -8.96 57.66
N LEU A 493 -13.50 -7.87 58.43
CA LEU A 493 -12.41 -7.25 59.18
C LEU A 493 -12.43 -7.59 60.68
N SER A 494 -13.44 -8.33 61.16
CA SER A 494 -13.63 -8.62 62.59
C SER A 494 -12.50 -9.44 63.22
N THR A 495 -11.78 -10.23 62.42
CA THR A 495 -10.62 -11.03 62.86
C THR A 495 -9.32 -10.22 62.89
N ARG A 496 -9.34 -8.97 62.40
CA ARG A 496 -8.18 -8.08 62.36
C ARG A 496 -8.15 -7.22 63.62
N ARG A 497 -6.95 -6.81 64.02
CA ARG A 497 -6.78 -5.85 65.12
C ARG A 497 -7.16 -4.46 64.62
N VAL A 498 -8.18 -3.88 65.23
CA VAL A 498 -8.65 -2.51 64.96
C VAL A 498 -8.39 -1.65 66.18
N ILE A 499 -7.76 -0.49 66.00
CA ILE A 499 -7.64 0.51 67.07
C ILE A 499 -8.96 1.26 67.16
N LEU A 500 -9.68 1.05 68.27
CA LEU A 500 -10.83 1.86 68.63
C LEU A 500 -10.39 3.15 69.33
N TYR A 501 -10.97 4.28 68.90
CA TYR A 501 -10.72 5.61 69.47
C TYR A 501 -12.03 6.38 69.72
N GLY A 502 -11.98 7.52 70.40
CA GLY A 502 -13.13 8.42 70.57
C GLY A 502 -14.16 8.00 71.62
N HIS A 503 -13.91 6.94 72.40
CA HIS A 503 -14.82 6.45 73.46
C HIS A 503 -14.73 7.27 74.76
N THR A 504 -13.62 7.99 74.98
CA THR A 504 -13.37 8.80 76.18
C THR A 504 -13.20 10.26 75.77
N GLU A 505 -14.21 11.11 76.01
CA GLU A 505 -14.30 12.48 75.44
C GLU A 505 -13.09 13.38 75.73
N ARG A 506 -12.37 13.19 76.84
CA ARG A 506 -11.31 14.12 77.27
C ARG A 506 -9.88 13.75 76.84
N GLU A 507 -9.61 12.51 76.45
CA GLU A 507 -8.23 12.02 76.22
C GLU A 507 -8.05 11.18 74.95
N TRP A 508 -9.10 11.01 74.14
CA TRP A 508 -9.08 10.10 72.99
C TRP A 508 -7.98 10.41 71.95
N SER A 509 -7.59 11.68 71.79
CA SER A 509 -6.56 12.10 70.84
C SER A 509 -5.17 11.64 71.27
N ALA A 510 -4.83 11.76 72.56
CA ALA A 510 -3.59 11.26 73.14
C ALA A 510 -3.54 9.72 73.12
N GLU A 511 -4.67 9.07 73.40
CA GLU A 511 -4.81 7.61 73.32
C GLU A 511 -4.59 7.09 71.91
N LEU A 512 -5.23 7.71 70.91
CA LEU A 512 -5.05 7.37 69.49
C LEU A 512 -3.59 7.57 69.07
N ALA A 513 -2.97 8.69 69.44
CA ALA A 513 -1.57 8.97 69.14
C ALA A 513 -0.65 7.88 69.71
N GLY A 514 -0.82 7.50 70.98
CA GLY A 514 -0.01 6.49 71.64
C GLY A 514 -0.19 5.10 71.04
N LYS A 515 -1.44 4.68 70.80
CA LYS A 515 -1.75 3.38 70.17
C LYS A 515 -1.24 3.32 68.73
N ALA A 516 -1.43 4.38 67.94
CA ALA A 516 -0.95 4.47 66.57
C ALA A 516 0.59 4.46 66.51
N ALA A 517 1.28 5.24 67.35
CA ALA A 517 2.74 5.26 67.38
C ALA A 517 3.34 3.88 67.72
N LYS A 518 2.74 3.18 68.70
CA LYS A 518 3.13 1.81 69.03
C LYS A 518 2.91 0.86 67.85
N ALA A 519 1.72 0.89 67.24
CA ALA A 519 1.38 0.02 66.12
C ALA A 519 2.27 0.29 64.88
N ILE A 520 2.58 1.55 64.59
CA ILE A 520 3.49 1.95 63.51
C ILE A 520 4.89 1.38 63.79
N THR A 521 5.41 1.54 65.02
CA THR A 521 6.71 0.99 65.41
C THR A 521 6.75 -0.54 65.27
N ASP A 522 5.68 -1.22 65.69
CA ASP A 522 5.55 -2.67 65.54
C ASP A 522 5.55 -3.08 64.05
N ILE A 523 4.87 -2.33 63.18
CA ILE A 523 4.90 -2.53 61.71
C ILE A 523 6.33 -2.34 61.17
N LEU A 524 7.00 -1.24 61.53
CA LEU A 524 8.36 -0.97 61.05
C LEU A 524 9.32 -2.11 61.42
N ASN A 525 9.27 -2.58 62.67
CA ASN A 525 10.10 -3.67 63.15
C ASN A 525 9.76 -5.01 62.49
N THR A 526 8.47 -5.35 62.39
CA THR A 526 8.00 -6.64 61.85
C THR A 526 8.33 -6.78 60.36
N TYR A 527 8.24 -5.69 59.60
CA TYR A 527 8.46 -5.69 58.15
C TYR A 527 9.86 -5.19 57.75
N GLY A 528 10.75 -4.93 58.71
CA GLY A 528 12.14 -4.53 58.45
C GLY A 528 12.28 -3.18 57.74
N LEU A 529 11.36 -2.24 58.00
CA LEU A 529 11.35 -0.91 57.39
C LEU A 529 12.21 0.03 58.26
N SER A 530 13.38 0.46 57.77
CA SER A 530 14.28 1.35 58.50
C SER A 530 14.29 2.75 57.87
N ALA A 531 13.82 3.75 58.61
CA ALA A 531 14.03 5.15 58.28
C ALA A 531 15.50 5.50 58.60
N LYS A 532 16.28 5.95 57.61
CA LYS A 532 17.62 6.47 57.87
C LYS A 532 17.51 7.74 58.72
N GLU A 533 18.30 7.83 59.79
CA GLU A 533 18.55 9.08 60.49
C GLU A 533 18.99 10.15 59.48
N SER A 534 18.25 11.25 59.41
CA SER A 534 18.54 12.40 58.56
C SER A 534 19.97 12.88 58.81
N GLY A 535 20.81 12.82 57.77
CA GLY A 535 22.24 13.10 57.86
C GLY A 535 22.55 14.50 58.37
N LEU A 536 23.11 14.56 59.58
CA LEU A 536 24.07 15.58 59.98
C LEU A 536 25.37 14.86 60.34
N SER A 537 26.47 15.27 59.72
CA SER A 537 27.84 14.74 59.89
C SER A 537 28.25 13.58 58.97
N ARG A 538 28.75 13.96 57.79
CA ARG A 538 30.04 13.44 57.31
C ARG A 538 30.73 14.48 56.43
N ARG A 539 31.49 15.35 57.09
CA ARG A 539 32.71 15.94 56.51
C ARG A 539 33.76 14.85 56.56
N GLU A 540 34.30 14.45 55.42
CA GLU A 540 35.60 13.76 55.26
C GLU A 540 35.90 13.75 53.75
N THR A 541 36.64 14.75 53.26
CA THR A 541 38.07 14.67 52.92
C THR A 541 38.35 13.73 51.74
N MET A 542 38.44 14.33 50.55
CA MET A 542 38.98 13.72 49.34
C MET A 542 40.45 14.17 49.21
N PRO A 543 41.42 13.26 48.95
CA PRO A 543 42.56 13.58 48.11
C PRO A 543 42.16 13.60 46.62
#